data_AF-A0A944XCI1-F1
#
_entry.id   AF-A0A944XCI1-F1
#
_cell.length_a   1.000
_cell.length_b   1.000
_cell.length_c   1.000
_cell.angle_alpha   90.00
_cell.angle_beta   90.00
_cell.angle_gamma   90.00
#
_symmetry.space_group_name_H-M   'P 1'
#
loop_
_entity.id
_entity.type
_entity.pdbx_description
1 polymer ?
#
loop_
_entity_poly.entity_id
_entity_poly.type
_entity_poly.pdbx_seq_one_letter_code
_entity_poly.pdbx_strand_id
1 'polypeptide(L)' 'MTLNELLEDVREQLPSARLKAYEDLAQKYGGSETFQFTLALVAGSNGRERRLLRMLIAEIDRMESG' A
#
# COMPACT_ATOMS: atom_id res chain seq x y z
N MET A 1 -10.73 14.02 -10.40
CA MET A 1 -10.20 13.50 -9.14
C MET A 1 -8.69 13.40 -9.25
N THR A 2 -7.96 13.96 -8.29
CA THR A 2 -6.50 13.88 -8.20
C THR A 2 -6.06 12.63 -7.45
N LEU A 3 -4.78 12.27 -7.55
CA LEU A 3 -4.23 11.13 -6.80
C LEU A 3 -4.29 11.35 -5.28
N ASN A 4 -4.10 12.59 -4.84
CA ASN A 4 -4.21 12.95 -3.42
C ASN A 4 -5.65 12.84 -2.91
N GLU A 5 -6.65 13.21 -3.71
CA GLU A 5 -8.06 13.01 -3.34
C GLU A 5 -8.37 11.51 -3.17
N LEU A 6 -7.91 10.66 -4.10
CA LEU A 6 -8.03 9.21 -3.97
C LEU A 6 -7.31 8.63 -2.75
N LEU A 7 -6.13 9.16 -2.43
CA LEU A 7 -5.36 8.74 -1.25
C LEU A 7 -6.12 9.05 0.04
N GLU A 8 -6.66 10.26 0.18
CA GLU A 8 -7.43 10.64 1.36
C GLU A 8 -8.69 9.77 1.49
N ASP A 9 -9.42 9.54 0.40
CA ASP A 9 -10.60 8.66 0.40
C ASP A 9 -10.29 7.25 0.93
N VAL A 10 -9.13 6.69 0.55
CA VAL A 10 -8.69 5.37 1.03
C VAL A 10 -8.27 5.44 2.50
N ARG A 11 -7.53 6.48 2.91
CA ARG A 11 -7.05 6.65 4.29
C ARG A 11 -8.20 6.78 5.28
N GLU A 12 -9.25 7.52 4.94
CA GLU A 12 -10.43 7.69 5.78
C GLU A 12 -11.17 6.38 6.06
N GLN A 13 -11.06 5.41 5.15
CA GLN A 13 -11.70 4.09 5.29
C GLN A 13 -10.83 3.06 6.02
N LEU A 14 -9.57 3.39 6.33
CA LEU A 14 -8.68 2.46 7.02
C LEU A 14 -9.05 2.31 8.51
N PRO A 15 -9.09 1.09 9.05
CA PRO A 15 -9.12 0.89 10.49
C PRO A 15 -7.93 1.57 11.16
N SER A 16 -8.11 2.17 12.34
CA SER A 16 -7.08 3.00 13.01
C SER A 16 -5.72 2.30 13.15
N ALA A 17 -5.71 1.00 13.42
CA ALA A 17 -4.47 0.21 13.51
C ALA A 17 -3.72 0.13 12.18
N ARG A 18 -4.44 0.05 11.04
CA ARG A 18 -3.85 0.00 9.71
C ARG A 18 -3.45 1.38 9.20
N LEU A 19 -4.23 2.41 9.52
CA LEU A 19 -3.87 3.81 9.25
C LEU A 19 -2.54 4.14 9.92
N LYS A 20 -2.37 3.81 11.20
CA LYS A 20 -1.10 4.02 11.91
C LYS A 20 0.06 3.27 11.25
N ALA A 21 -0.13 2.00 10.87
CA ALA A 21 0.93 1.24 10.20
C ALA A 21 1.31 1.85 8.84
N TYR A 22 0.33 2.38 8.10
CA TYR A 22 0.57 3.13 6.87
C TYR A 22 1.38 4.40 7.14
N GLU A 23 0.98 5.22 8.12
CA GLU A 23 1.64 6.48 8.47
C GLU A 23 3.09 6.25 8.93
N ASP A 24 3.32 5.24 9.77
CA ASP A 24 4.65 4.85 10.24
C ASP A 24 5.57 4.46 9.05
N LEU A 25 5.04 3.73 8.06
CA LEU A 25 5.80 3.34 6.86
C LEU A 25 6.04 4.52 5.91
N ALA A 26 5.01 5.33 5.65
CA ALA A 26 5.09 6.51 4.80
C ALA A 26 6.09 7.53 5.36
N GLN A 27 6.08 7.75 6.68
CA GLN A 27 7.05 8.61 7.35
C GLN A 27 8.47 8.02 7.31
N LYS A 28 8.62 6.71 7.55
CA LYS A 28 9.93 6.06 7.63
C LYS A 28 10.66 6.03 6.29
N TYR A 29 9.97 5.67 5.22
CA TYR A 29 10.60 5.47 3.91
C TYR A 29 10.45 6.69 3.00
N GLY A 30 9.60 7.65 3.37
CA GLY A 30 9.17 8.70 2.45
C GLY A 30 8.56 8.09 1.20
N GLY A 31 8.41 8.89 0.15
CA GLY A 31 8.02 8.40 -1.17
C GLY A 31 7.09 9.36 -1.89
N SER A 32 6.94 9.14 -3.19
CA SER A 32 6.01 9.88 -4.03
C SER A 32 4.55 9.64 -3.60
N GLU A 33 3.65 10.51 -4.05
CA GLU A 33 2.20 10.34 -3.87
C GLU A 33 1.73 8.95 -4.34
N THR A 34 2.31 8.43 -5.43
CA THR A 34 2.01 7.08 -5.94
C THR A 34 2.47 5.97 -5.00
N PHE A 35 3.63 6.12 -4.36
CA PHE A 35 4.10 5.16 -3.37
C PHE A 35 3.19 5.14 -2.14
N GLN A 36 2.86 6.32 -1.62
CA GLN A 36 1.93 6.46 -0.51
C GLN A 36 0.55 5.89 -0.84
N PHE A 37 0.02 6.17 -2.03
CA PHE A 37 -1.22 5.57 -2.49
C PHE A 37 -1.15 4.04 -2.56
N THR A 38 -0.05 3.49 -3.05
CA THR A 38 0.17 2.04 -3.09
C THR A 38 0.16 1.44 -1.68
N LEU A 39 0.84 2.06 -0.71
CA LEU A 39 0.84 1.61 0.68
C LEU A 39 -0.57 1.65 1.29
N ALA A 40 -1.34 2.71 1.02
CA ALA A 40 -2.71 2.85 1.50
C ALA A 40 -3.62 1.74 0.93
N LEU A 41 -3.50 1.42 -0.36
CA LEU A 41 -4.23 0.30 -0.99
C LEU A 41 -3.87 -1.05 -0.36
N VAL A 42 -2.58 -1.30 -0.11
CA VAL A 42 -2.13 -2.53 0.57
C VAL A 42 -2.67 -2.59 2.00
N ALA A 43 -2.69 -1.47 2.72
CA ALA A 43 -3.28 -1.39 4.06
C ALA A 43 -4.80 -1.64 4.05
N GLY A 44 -5.51 -1.16 3.03
CA GLY A 44 -6.96 -1.35 2.85
C GLY A 44 -7.36 -2.77 2.51
N SER A 45 -6.48 -3.51 1.82
CA SER A 45 -6.77 -4.86 1.34
C SER A 45 -7.13 -5.88 2.44
N ASN A 46 -7.85 -6.93 2.08
CA ASN A 46 -8.15 -8.04 2.98
C ASN A 46 -7.03 -9.12 2.96
N GLY A 47 -7.19 -10.16 3.79
CA GLY A 47 -6.16 -11.22 3.91
C GLY A 47 -5.91 -12.00 2.61
N ARG A 48 -6.95 -12.20 1.79
CA ARG A 48 -6.86 -12.89 0.50
C ARG A 48 -6.12 -12.04 -0.53
N GLU A 49 -6.48 -10.76 -0.63
CA GLU A 49 -5.80 -9.80 -1.52
C GLU A 49 -4.32 -9.64 -1.15
N ARG A 50 -3.99 -9.48 0.14
CA ARG A 50 -2.58 -9.44 0.57
C ARG A 50 -1.81 -10.70 0.21
N ARG A 51 -2.47 -11.86 0.20
CA ARG A 51 -1.82 -13.12 -0.22
C ARG A 51 -1.51 -13.09 -1.71
N LEU A 52 -2.42 -12.62 -2.55
CA LEU A 52 -2.21 -12.47 -3.99
C LEU A 52 -1.13 -11.43 -4.30
N LEU A 53 -1.14 -10.28 -3.62
CA LEU A 53 -0.10 -9.25 -3.75
C LEU A 53 1.29 -9.82 -3.43
N ARG A 54 1.42 -10.59 -2.34
CA ARG A 54 2.69 -11.27 -2.01
C ARG A 54 3.13 -12.27 -3.08
N MET A 55 2.19 -12.99 -3.69
CA MET A 55 2.52 -13.94 -4.77
C MET A 55 3.01 -13.21 -6.02
N LEU A 56 2.39 -12.09 -6.38
CA LEU A 56 2.81 -11.27 -7.51
C LEU A 56 4.21 -10.68 -7.28
N ILE A 57 4.45 -10.11 -6.10
CA ILE A 57 5.78 -9.56 -5.74
C ILE A 57 6.84 -10.65 -5.84
N ALA A 58 6.58 -11.83 -5.26
CA ALA A 58 7.52 -12.94 -5.32
C ALA A 58 7.79 -13.44 -6.76
N GLU A 59 6.81 -13.34 -7.66
CA GLU A 59 7.01 -13.68 -9.07
C GLU A 59 7.88 -12.64 -9.79
N ILE A 60 7.65 -11.36 -9.53
CA ILE A 60 8.48 -10.27 -10.08
C ILE A 60 9.93 -10.42 -9.61
N ASP A 61 10.15 -10.62 -8.30
CA ASP A 61 11.50 -10.80 -7.74
C ASP A 61 12.23 -11.99 -8.39
N ARG A 62 11.50 -13.09 -8.68
CA ARG A 62 12.05 -14.24 -9.40
C ARG A 62 12.47 -13.90 -10.82
N MET A 63 11.67 -13.10 -11.53
CA MET A 63 11.97 -12.66 -12.89
C MET A 63 13.17 -11.72 -12.94
N GLU A 64 13.36 -10.87 -11.93
CA GLU A 64 14.47 -9.91 -11.86
C GLU A 64 15.80 -10.53 -11.38
N SER A 65 15.72 -11.65 -10.65
CA SER A 65 16.90 -12.35 -10.12
C SER A 65 17.49 -13.42 -11.06
N GLY A 66 16.81 -13.71 -12.18
CA GLY A 66 17.22 -14.70 -13.19
C GLY A 66 17.82 -14.05 -14.44
#